data_AF-A0A379SHV0-F1
#
_entry.id   AF-A0A379SHV0-F1
#
_cell.length_a   1.000
_cell.length_b   1.000
_cell.length_c   1.000
_cell.angle_alpha   90.00
_cell.angle_beta   90.00
_cell.angle_gamma   90.00
#
_symmetry.space_group_name_H-M   'P 1'
#
loop_
_entity.id
_entity.type
_entity.pdbx_description
1 polymer ?
#
loop_
_entity_poly.entity_id
_entity_poly.type
_entity_poly.pdbx_seq_one_letter_code
_entity_poly.pdbx_strand_id
1 'polypeptide(L)'
;MRRSKLDRLIGHHIADEQVSYILRRLGCEVTEGQDEWKAVAPGWRFDMEIEEDLVEEVARVYGYNNIPDEPIQAGLIMGTHREADSVVEAG
;
A
#
# COMPACT_ATOMS: atom_id res chain seq x y z
N MET A 1 1.99 -11.46 5.42
CA MET A 1 2.03 -10.43 4.36
C MET A 1 2.62 -11.03 3.10
N ARG A 2 1.91 -10.93 1.98
CA ARG A 2 2.30 -11.44 0.67
C ARG A 2 3.04 -10.36 -0.11
N ARG A 3 4.07 -10.76 -0.87
CA ARG A 3 4.83 -9.88 -1.74
C ARG A 3 3.96 -9.13 -2.74
N SER A 4 3.06 -9.85 -3.40
CA SER A 4 2.16 -9.26 -4.40
C SER A 4 1.27 -8.15 -3.83
N LYS A 5 0.88 -8.22 -2.55
CA LYS A 5 0.06 -7.18 -1.92
C LYS A 5 0.90 -5.98 -1.47
N LEU A 6 2.12 -6.20 -0.97
CA LEU A 6 3.08 -5.15 -0.66
C LEU A 6 3.34 -4.27 -1.89
N ASP A 7 3.79 -4.89 -2.99
CA ASP A 7 4.14 -4.18 -4.22
C ASP A 7 2.91 -3.47 -4.82
N ARG A 8 1.73 -4.10 -4.77
CA ARG A 8 0.49 -3.49 -5.30
C ARG A 8 0.02 -2.27 -4.50
N LEU A 9 0.13 -2.31 -3.17
CA LEU A 9 -0.35 -1.22 -2.32
C LEU A 9 0.64 -0.06 -2.27
N ILE A 10 1.94 -0.35 -2.27
CA ILE A 10 2.98 0.68 -2.28
C ILE A 10 3.18 1.26 -3.68
N GLY A 11 3.03 0.44 -4.72
CA GLY A 11 3.36 0.84 -6.10
C GLY A 11 4.87 0.90 -6.36
N HIS A 12 5.69 0.39 -5.44
CA HIS A 12 7.15 0.38 -5.55
C HIS A 12 7.72 -0.89 -4.91
N HIS A 13 8.76 -1.43 -5.53
CA HIS A 13 9.39 -2.67 -5.09
C HIS A 13 10.46 -2.40 -4.03
N ILE A 14 10.21 -2.85 -2.80
CA ILE A 14 11.17 -2.81 -1.69
C ILE A 14 11.78 -4.20 -1.55
N ALA A 15 13.12 -4.30 -1.57
CA ALA A 15 13.85 -5.56 -1.54
C ALA A 15 13.52 -6.43 -0.31
N ASP A 16 13.52 -7.75 -0.49
CA ASP A 16 13.05 -8.71 0.53
C ASP A 16 13.81 -8.59 1.85
N GLU A 17 15.14 -8.49 1.77
CA GLU A 17 16.01 -8.33 2.93
C GLU A 17 15.67 -7.07 3.73
N GLN A 18 15.30 -5.99 3.03
CA GLN A 18 14.95 -4.72 3.65
C GLN A 18 13.58 -4.79 4.35
N VAL A 19 12.61 -5.47 3.74
CA VAL A 19 11.30 -5.74 4.36
C VAL A 19 11.47 -6.56 5.65
N SER A 20 12.21 -7.67 5.56
CA SER A 20 12.52 -8.53 6.70
C SER A 20 13.26 -7.76 7.80
N TYR A 21 14.23 -6.92 7.44
CA TYR A 21 14.97 -6.08 8.37
C TYR A 21 14.06 -5.09 9.11
N ILE A 22 13.18 -4.39 8.39
CA ILE A 22 12.24 -3.42 8.97
C ILE A 22 11.30 -4.09 9.96
N LEU A 23 10.65 -5.18 9.56
CA LEU A 23 9.69 -5.89 10.41
C LEU A 23 10.35 -6.41 11.70
N ARG A 24 11.56 -6.96 11.61
CA ARG A 24 12.34 -7.38 12.79
C ARG A 24 12.72 -6.21 13.68
N ARG A 25 13.09 -5.06 13.11
CA ARG A 25 13.41 -3.82 13.86
C ARG A 25 12.21 -3.23 14.59
N LEU A 26 11.01 -3.43 14.07
CA LEU A 26 9.75 -3.07 14.72
C LEU A 26 9.37 -4.01 15.86
N GLY A 27 10.10 -5.11 16.04
CA GLY A 27 9.91 -6.08 17.10
C GLY A 27 9.09 -7.30 16.68
N CYS A 28 8.79 -7.47 15.39
CA CYS A 28 8.05 -8.64 14.93
C CYS A 28 8.96 -9.87 14.86
N GLU A 29 8.41 -11.05 15.20
CA GLU A 29 9.03 -12.32 14.87
C GLU A 29 8.69 -12.67 13.42
N VAL A 30 9.71 -12.76 12.55
CA VAL A 30 9.52 -12.88 11.10
C VAL A 30 10.06 -14.20 10.57
N THR A 31 9.19 -14.99 9.95
CA THR A 31 9.54 -16.16 9.14
C THR A 31 9.33 -15.83 7.67
N GLU A 32 10.39 -15.95 6.88
CA GLU A 32 10.40 -15.71 5.44
C GLU A 32 9.94 -16.98 4.70
N GLY A 33 9.04 -16.81 3.73
CA GLY A 33 8.54 -17.86 2.86
C GLY A 33 8.75 -17.50 1.38
N GLN A 34 8.22 -18.32 0.49
CA GLN A 34 8.21 -18.00 -0.94
C GLN A 34 7.20 -16.87 -1.19
N ASP A 35 7.69 -15.69 -1.59
CA ASP A 35 6.89 -14.50 -1.89
C ASP A 35 5.97 -14.05 -0.73
N GLU A 36 6.34 -14.35 0.52
CA GLU A 36 5.59 -13.94 1.71
C GLU A 36 6.44 -13.84 2.99
N TRP A 37 5.93 -13.07 3.94
CA TRP A 37 6.40 -12.97 5.32
C TRP A 37 5.29 -13.38 6.28
N LYS A 38 5.59 -14.29 7.19
CA LYS A 38 4.78 -14.54 8.38
C LYS A 38 5.39 -13.76 9.54
N ALA A 39 4.65 -12.77 10.03
CA ALA A 39 5.11 -11.88 11.10
C ALA A 39 4.15 -11.98 12.29
N VAL A 40 4.72 -12.16 13.49
CA VAL A 40 3.97 -12.04 14.76
C VAL A 40 4.30 -10.68 15.35
N ALA A 41 3.30 -9.82 15.51
CA ALA A 41 3.48 -8.51 16.12
C ALA A 41 3.85 -8.63 17.60
N PRO A 42 4.70 -7.73 18.13
CA PRO A 42 5.01 -7.73 19.55
C PRO A 42 3.79 -7.27 20.37
N GLY A 43 3.64 -7.78 21.60
CA GLY A 43 2.43 -7.58 22.41
C GLY A 43 2.11 -6.14 22.82
N TRP A 44 2.96 -5.16 22.54
CA TRP A 44 2.71 -3.73 22.76
C TRP A 44 2.21 -2.99 21.51
N ARG A 45 2.11 -3.67 20.36
CA ARG A 45 1.58 -3.14 19.10
C ARG A 45 0.16 -3.66 18.90
N PHE A 46 -0.82 -2.77 19.07
CA PHE A 46 -2.25 -3.07 18.92
C PHE A 46 -2.80 -2.64 17.56
N ASP A 47 -1.93 -2.06 16.72
CA ASP A 47 -2.16 -1.50 15.40
C ASP A 47 -1.54 -2.37 14.30
N MET A 48 -1.31 -3.67 14.56
CA MET A 48 -0.68 -4.63 13.65
C MET A 48 -1.47 -5.95 13.65
N GLU A 49 -2.73 -5.89 13.23
CA GLU A 49 -3.66 -7.04 13.23
C GLU A 49 -3.87 -7.63 11.85
N ILE A 50 -3.79 -6.82 10.80
CA ILE A 50 -4.02 -7.23 9.41
C ILE A 50 -2.78 -7.04 8.55
N GLU A 51 -2.86 -7.57 7.33
CA GLU A 51 -1.75 -7.53 6.39
C GLU A 51 -1.40 -6.09 5.94
N GLU A 52 -2.41 -5.24 5.80
CA GLU A 52 -2.29 -3.83 5.44
C GLU A 52 -1.48 -3.03 6.48
N ASP A 53 -1.62 -3.32 7.76
CA ASP A 53 -0.87 -2.65 8.83
C ASP A 53 0.64 -2.89 8.69
N LEU A 54 1.03 -4.11 8.32
CA LEU A 54 2.44 -4.44 8.06
C LEU A 54 2.97 -3.71 6.83
N VAL A 55 2.13 -3.52 5.81
CA VAL A 55 2.48 -2.75 4.60
C VAL A 55 2.69 -1.28 4.94
N GLU A 56 1.80 -0.68 5.73
CA GLU A 56 1.94 0.70 6.21
C GLU A 56 3.27 0.88 6.96
N GLU A 57 3.59 -0.05 7.85
CA GLU A 57 4.78 0.04 8.68
C GLU A 57 6.08 -0.11 7.88
N VAL A 58 6.08 -0.99 6.88
CA VAL A 58 7.19 -1.11 5.93
C VAL A 58 7.35 0.19 5.15
N ALA A 59 6.27 0.76 4.61
CA ALA A 59 6.31 2.02 3.86
C ALA A 59 6.79 3.19 4.74
N ARG A 60 6.29 3.29 5.98
CA ARG A 60 6.63 4.35 6.93
C ARG A 60 8.10 4.32 7.32
N VAL A 61 8.67 3.15 7.60
CA VAL A 61 10.08 3.01 7.99
C VAL A 61 11.01 3.07 6.79
N TYR A 62 10.59 2.55 5.63
CA TYR A 62 11.31 2.76 4.37
C TYR A 62 11.40 4.25 4.03
N GLY A 63 10.35 5.00 4.35
CA GLY A 63 10.25 6.44 4.17
C GLY A 63 9.45 6.78 2.92
N TYR A 64 8.33 7.49 3.08
CA TYR A 64 7.43 7.84 1.98
C TYR A 64 8.13 8.59 0.84
N ASN A 65 9.08 9.46 1.16
CA ASN A 65 9.84 10.22 0.15
C ASN A 65 10.75 9.35 -0.73
N ASN A 66 11.01 8.09 -0.34
CA ASN A 66 11.78 7.15 -1.14
C ASN A 66 10.89 6.37 -2.13
N ILE A 67 9.57 6.49 -2.01
CA ILE A 67 8.61 5.91 -2.95
C ILE A 67 8.43 6.92 -4.09
N PRO A 68 8.65 6.51 -5.36
CA PRO A 68 8.53 7.42 -6.50
C PRO A 68 7.08 7.86 -6.73
N ASP A 69 6.92 9.10 -7.19
CA ASP A 69 5.63 9.61 -7.65
C ASP A 69 5.27 8.99 -9.00
N GLU A 70 4.27 8.09 -9.00
CA GLU A 70 3.71 7.54 -10.24
C GLU A 70 2.29 8.07 -10.50
N PRO A 71 2.00 8.63 -11.69
CA PRO A 71 0.67 9.10 -12.03
C PRO A 71 -0.31 7.93 -12.18
N ILE A 72 -1.51 8.10 -11.65
CA ILE A 72 -2.58 7.11 -11.75
C ILE A 72 -2.90 6.81 -13.22
N GLN A 73 -2.85 5.53 -13.58
CA GLN A 73 -3.29 5.04 -14.88
C GLN A 73 -4.76 4.63 -14.81
N ALA A 74 -5.65 5.47 -15.34
CA ALA A 74 -7.08 5.20 -15.41
C ALA A 74 -7.63 5.53 -16.80
N GLY A 75 -8.56 4.72 -17.29
CA GLY A 75 -9.27 5.02 -18.53
C GLY A 75 -10.22 6.20 -18.34
N LEU A 76 -10.06 7.26 -19.14
CA LEU A 76 -11.05 8.33 -19.22
C LEU A 76 -12.23 7.86 -20.07
N ILE A 77 -13.33 7.47 -19.39
CA ILE A 77 -14.59 7.16 -20.05
C ILE A 77 -15.41 8.44 -20.11
N MET A 78 -15.64 8.95 -21.34
CA MET A 78 -16.49 10.11 -21.54
C MET A 78 -17.95 9.70 -21.27
N GLY A 79 -18.61 10.37 -20.32
CA GLY A 79 -20.04 10.19 -20.10
C GLY A 79 -20.83 10.56 -21.35
N THR A 80 -21.94 9.88 -21.62
CA THR A 80 -22.79 10.12 -22.80
C THR A 80 -23.58 11.43 -22.73
N HIS A 81 -23.44 12.20 -21.65
CA HIS A 81 -24.15 13.45 -21.46
C HIS A 81 -23.45 14.59 -22.20
N ARG A 82 -24.16 15.19 -23.16
CA ARG A 82 -23.78 16.50 -23.72
C ARG A 82 -24.22 17.57 -22.74
N GLU A 83 -23.27 18.36 -22.23
CA GLU A 83 -23.55 19.53 -21.38
C GLU A 83 -24.52 20.54 -22.04
N ALA A 84 -24.61 20.53 -23.37
CA ALA A 84 -25.54 21.34 -24.14
C ALA A 84 -27.04 21.02 -23.88
N ASP A 85 -27.35 19.85 -23.30
CA ASP A 85 -28.74 19.46 -22.97
C ASP A 85 -29.14 19.85 -21.53
N SER A 86 -28.25 20.54 -20.79
CA SER A 86 -28.59 21.13 -19.49
C SER A 86 -29.44 22.39 -19.70
N VAL A 87 -30.76 22.21 -19.80
CA VAL A 87 -31.73 23.30 -19.65
C VAL A 87 -31.60 23.87 -18.23
N VAL A 88 -30.94 25.01 -18.12
CA VAL A 88 -31.04 25.89 -16.95
C VAL A 88 -32.44 26.50 -16.94
N GLU A 89 -33.36 25.93 -16.15
CA GLU A 89 -34.55 26.66 -15.74
C GLU A 89 -34.13 27.78 -14.78
N ALA A 90 -33.92 28.97 -15.33
CA ALA A 90 -33.91 30.21 -14.57
C ALA A 90 -35.38 30.66 -14.41
N GLY A 91 -35.82 30.73 -13.15
CA GLY A 91 -37.17 31.16 -12.75
C GLY A 91 -37.46 32.64 -12.94
#